data_AF-A0A9R1PK33-F1
#
_entry.id   AF-A0A9R1PK33-F1
#
_cell.length_a   1.000
_cell.length_b   1.000
_cell.length_c   1.000
_cell.angle_alpha   90.00
_cell.angle_beta   90.00
_cell.angle_gamma   90.00
#
_symmetry.space_group_name_H-M   'P 1'
#
loop_
_entity.id
_entity.type
_entity.pdbx_description
1 polymer ?
#
loop_
_entity_poly.entity_id
_entity_poly.type
_entity_poly.pdbx_seq_one_letter_code
_entity_poly.pdbx_strand_id
1 'polypeptide(L)'
;MWGGPFESLTEVNNAIELYLRGRQEEQMFVGLSGVELAVQKCLYWPDGRRKKHLASQPIDTTRDFNRQLVEALVDKYNEDHNLFGDLAYEFKDIMCCQSIRDSRFYDHINFTAKVKGADDLNCCTDKLFFAEVMYNQSSSELFVICLCVLDPTANGYCYGCHRNGSPDMKQPSPGYMAGHTSNVSGRSKINRGKFDDEDNEDELEAQNARLRWMFGGSSELKQIRDPHEAEG
;
A
#
# COMPACT_ATOMS: atom_id res chain seq x y z
N MET A 1 11.22 21.17 27.79
CA MET A 1 12.67 20.91 27.65
C MET A 1 12.90 20.25 26.31
N TRP A 2 13.38 20.94 25.28
CA TRP A 2 13.93 20.33 24.07
C TRP A 2 14.99 21.27 23.50
N GLY A 3 16.18 20.76 23.19
CA GLY A 3 17.28 21.56 22.64
C GLY A 3 18.69 21.11 23.07
N GLY A 4 18.95 19.80 23.10
CA GLY A 4 20.31 19.28 23.19
C GLY A 4 20.96 19.20 21.80
N PRO A 5 22.29 19.28 21.69
CA PRO A 5 23.00 19.01 20.44
C PRO A 5 22.79 17.55 20.01
N PHE A 6 22.67 17.31 18.71
CA PHE A 6 22.56 15.96 18.15
C PHE A 6 23.78 15.13 18.53
N GLU A 7 23.56 13.89 18.98
CA GLU A 7 24.59 12.99 19.51
C GLU A 7 25.35 12.27 18.39
N SER A 8 24.83 12.26 17.15
CA SER A 8 25.47 11.63 16.01
C SER A 8 25.10 12.25 14.66
N LEU A 9 25.93 12.01 13.65
CA LEU A 9 25.65 12.40 12.26
C LEU A 9 24.40 11.72 11.70
N THR A 10 24.12 10.49 12.14
CA THR A 10 22.91 9.75 11.77
C THR A 10 21.65 10.42 12.31
N GLU A 11 21.70 10.92 13.55
CA GLU A 11 20.59 11.66 14.15
C GLU A 11 20.32 12.98 13.42
N VAL A 12 21.38 13.70 13.03
CA VAL A 12 21.28 14.91 12.21
C VAL A 12 20.63 14.62 10.85
N ASN A 13 21.09 13.59 10.15
CA ASN A 13 20.54 13.23 8.83
C ASN A 13 19.08 12.78 8.96
N ASN A 14 18.75 11.98 9.98
CA ASN A 14 17.37 11.58 10.25
C ASN A 14 16.48 12.79 10.57
N ALA A 15 16.96 13.75 11.37
CA ALA A 15 16.22 14.96 11.69
C ALA A 15 16.01 15.87 10.46
N ILE A 16 17.01 15.98 9.59
CA ILE A 16 16.91 16.70 8.31
C ILE A 16 15.91 15.98 7.38
N GLU A 17 15.98 14.66 7.26
CA GLU A 17 15.03 13.88 6.47
C GLU A 17 13.60 13.99 7.01
N LEU A 18 13.40 13.95 8.32
CA LEU A 18 12.10 14.15 8.97
C LEU A 18 11.56 15.57 8.75
N TYR A 19 12.42 16.59 8.80
CA TYR A 19 12.05 17.98 8.53
C TYR A 19 11.66 18.21 7.07
N LEU A 20 12.44 17.66 6.13
CA LEU A 20 12.14 17.71 4.70
C LEU A 20 10.84 16.94 4.38
N ARG A 21 10.60 15.81 5.07
CA ARG A 21 9.39 14.97 4.97
C ARG A 21 8.12 15.70 5.40
N GLY A 22 8.11 16.33 6.57
CA GLY A 22 6.96 17.12 7.02
C GLY A 22 6.61 18.23 6.03
N ARG A 23 7.65 18.86 5.46
CA ARG A 23 7.48 19.90 4.44
C ARG A 23 6.95 19.36 3.11
N GLN A 24 7.34 18.15 2.71
CA GLN A 24 6.95 17.55 1.43
C GLN A 24 5.51 17.03 1.46
N GLU A 25 5.09 16.42 2.59
CA GLU A 25 3.68 16.07 2.84
C GLU A 25 2.80 17.32 2.91
N GLU A 26 3.25 18.37 3.61
CA GLU A 26 2.54 19.66 3.63
C GLU A 26 2.44 20.26 2.22
N GLN A 27 3.52 20.31 1.44
CA GLN A 27 3.51 20.96 0.13
C GLN A 27 2.61 20.28 -0.92
N MET A 28 2.45 18.95 -0.88
CA MET A 28 1.63 18.25 -1.89
C MET A 28 0.12 18.34 -1.63
N PHE A 29 -0.29 18.57 -0.39
CA PHE A 29 -1.71 18.53 0.01
C PHE A 29 -2.27 19.89 0.44
N VAL A 30 -1.44 20.94 0.48
CA VAL A 30 -1.86 22.31 0.82
C VAL A 30 -2.82 22.87 -0.24
N GLY A 31 -3.99 23.33 0.21
CA GLY A 31 -4.98 24.03 -0.62
C GLY A 31 -5.99 23.14 -1.35
N LEU A 32 -5.91 21.81 -1.21
CA LEU A 32 -6.89 20.89 -1.80
C LEU A 32 -8.19 20.84 -0.99
N SER A 33 -9.32 20.73 -1.69
CA SER A 33 -10.62 20.45 -1.07
C SER A 33 -10.63 19.03 -0.46
N GLY A 34 -11.53 18.74 0.49
CA GLY A 34 -11.59 17.41 1.13
C GLY A 34 -11.77 16.25 0.15
N VAL A 35 -12.55 16.47 -0.92
CA VAL A 35 -12.76 15.50 -2.02
C VAL A 35 -11.48 15.30 -2.82
N GLU A 36 -10.81 16.39 -3.21
CA GLU A 36 -9.59 16.32 -4.02
C GLU A 36 -8.43 15.72 -3.20
N LEU A 37 -8.36 16.02 -1.90
CA LEU A 37 -7.43 15.39 -0.99
C LEU A 37 -7.65 13.87 -0.88
N ALA A 38 -8.92 13.43 -0.84
CA ALA A 38 -9.26 12.01 -0.81
C ALA A 38 -8.88 11.31 -2.13
N VAL A 39 -9.23 11.89 -3.27
CA VAL A 39 -8.83 11.42 -4.61
C VAL A 39 -7.31 11.30 -4.71
N GLN A 40 -6.57 12.34 -4.31
CA GLN A 40 -5.11 12.37 -4.34
C GLN A 40 -4.51 11.26 -3.46
N LYS A 41 -5.05 11.03 -2.26
CA LYS A 41 -4.60 9.95 -1.36
C LYS A 41 -4.93 8.55 -1.89
N CYS A 42 -6.02 8.37 -2.63
CA CYS A 42 -6.31 7.07 -3.24
C CYS A 42 -5.37 6.77 -4.41
N LEU A 43 -4.99 7.78 -5.20
CA LEU A 43 -4.25 7.60 -6.45
C LEU A 43 -2.74 7.72 -6.31
N TYR A 44 -2.25 8.47 -5.33
CA TYR A 44 -0.84 8.81 -5.19
C TYR A 44 -0.30 8.47 -3.81
N TRP A 45 0.97 8.08 -3.78
CA TRP A 45 1.76 7.99 -2.56
C TRP A 45 2.10 9.40 -2.04
N PRO A 46 2.45 9.55 -0.75
CA PRO A 46 2.90 10.84 -0.19
C PRO A 46 4.15 11.41 -0.86
N ASP A 47 4.92 10.60 -1.60
CA ASP A 47 6.06 11.04 -2.40
C ASP A 47 5.69 11.40 -3.85
N GLY A 48 4.38 11.48 -4.16
CA GLY A 48 3.84 11.94 -5.44
C GLY A 48 3.79 10.86 -6.53
N ARG A 49 4.34 9.67 -6.27
CA ARG A 49 4.29 8.56 -7.23
C ARG A 49 2.88 7.98 -7.32
N ARG A 50 2.40 7.71 -8.54
CA ARG A 50 1.10 7.05 -8.76
C ARG A 50 1.12 5.65 -8.16
N LYS A 51 0.06 5.29 -7.43
CA LYS A 51 -0.20 3.91 -7.00
C LYS A 51 -0.63 3.12 -8.23
N LYS A 52 0.18 2.14 -8.63
CA LYS A 52 -0.19 1.21 -9.69
C LYS A 52 -0.95 0.04 -9.07
N HIS A 53 -2.13 -0.24 -9.59
CA HIS A 53 -2.89 -1.44 -9.24
C HIS A 53 -2.48 -2.57 -10.18
N LEU A 54 -2.63 -3.81 -9.71
CA LEU A 54 -2.58 -4.94 -10.62
C LEU A 54 -3.89 -4.96 -11.42
N ALA A 55 -3.85 -4.63 -12.72
CA ALA A 55 -5.05 -4.49 -13.54
C ALA A 55 -6.00 -5.68 -13.36
N SER A 56 -7.30 -5.43 -13.37
CA SER A 56 -8.35 -6.46 -13.28
C SER A 56 -8.46 -7.26 -14.60
N GLN A 57 -7.41 -7.98 -14.98
CA GLN A 57 -7.44 -8.99 -16.04
C GLN A 57 -7.87 -10.37 -15.50
N PRO A 58 -8.38 -11.28 -16.36
CA PRO A 58 -8.96 -12.55 -15.94
C PRO A 58 -8.06 -13.31 -14.98
N ILE A 59 -8.69 -13.93 -13.99
CA ILE A 59 -8.06 -14.67 -12.90
C ILE A 59 -7.15 -15.78 -13.47
N ASP A 60 -5.83 -15.59 -13.38
CA ASP A 60 -4.83 -16.64 -13.56
C ASP A 60 -4.62 -17.33 -12.21
N THR A 61 -4.44 -18.66 -12.23
CA THR A 61 -4.08 -19.52 -11.08
C THR A 61 -3.01 -18.95 -10.15
N THR A 62 -2.07 -18.15 -10.68
CA THR A 62 -1.03 -17.47 -9.89
C THR A 62 -1.58 -16.29 -9.06
N ARG A 63 -2.57 -15.55 -9.58
CA ARG A 63 -3.28 -14.49 -8.82
C ARG A 63 -4.11 -15.09 -7.71
N ASP A 64 -4.78 -16.22 -7.95
CA ASP A 64 -5.54 -16.92 -6.91
C ASP A 64 -4.64 -17.36 -5.76
N PHE A 65 -3.46 -17.89 -6.07
CA PHE A 65 -2.46 -18.23 -5.06
C PHE A 65 -1.99 -17.00 -4.27
N ASN A 66 -1.60 -15.92 -4.95
CA ASN A 66 -1.15 -14.69 -4.28
C ASN A 66 -2.26 -14.07 -3.43
N ARG A 67 -3.51 -14.11 -3.89
CA ARG A 67 -4.67 -13.64 -3.15
C ARG A 67 -4.88 -14.46 -1.89
N GLN A 68 -4.91 -15.79 -1.99
CA GLN A 68 -5.05 -16.69 -0.85
C GLN A 68 -3.91 -16.51 0.16
N LEU A 69 -2.67 -16.33 -0.33
CA LEU A 69 -1.52 -16.03 0.51
C LEU A 69 -1.72 -14.72 1.27
N VAL A 70 -2.14 -13.64 0.60
CA VAL A 70 -2.33 -12.34 1.25
C VAL A 70 -3.51 -12.36 2.23
N GLU A 71 -4.60 -13.07 1.92
CA GLU A 71 -5.69 -13.28 2.87
C GLU A 71 -5.19 -13.98 4.14
N ALA A 72 -4.41 -15.06 4.00
CA ALA A 72 -3.80 -15.74 5.14
C ALA A 72 -2.80 -14.86 5.91
N LEU A 73 -2.07 -13.97 5.23
CA LEU A 73 -1.21 -12.98 5.88
C LEU A 73 -2.02 -11.97 6.69
N VAL A 74 -3.16 -11.49 6.18
CA VAL A 74 -4.05 -10.59 6.92
C VAL A 74 -4.64 -11.29 8.16
N ASP A 75 -5.10 -12.54 8.01
CA ASP A 75 -5.61 -13.33 9.13
C ASP A 75 -4.52 -13.51 10.19
N LYS A 76 -3.30 -13.89 9.78
CA LYS A 76 -2.16 -14.00 10.69
C LYS A 76 -1.85 -12.67 11.40
N TYR A 77 -1.86 -11.54 10.68
CA TYR A 77 -1.63 -10.24 11.30
C TYR A 77 -2.69 -9.92 12.36
N ASN A 78 -3.95 -10.16 12.03
CA ASN A 78 -5.07 -9.95 12.96
C ASN A 78 -4.93 -10.81 14.21
N GLU A 79 -4.58 -12.10 14.05
CA GLU A 79 -4.33 -13.03 15.15
C GLU A 79 -3.17 -12.57 16.04
N ASP A 80 -2.01 -12.28 15.44
CA ASP A 80 -0.80 -11.85 16.16
C ASP A 80 -1.00 -10.53 16.93
N HIS A 81 -1.95 -9.69 16.50
CA HIS A 81 -2.28 -8.39 17.12
C HIS A 81 -3.59 -8.39 17.92
N ASN A 82 -4.25 -9.54 18.08
CA ASN A 82 -5.54 -9.66 18.79
C ASN A 82 -6.64 -8.73 18.24
N LEU A 83 -6.71 -8.57 16.91
CA LEU A 83 -7.72 -7.77 16.22
C LEU A 83 -8.91 -8.64 15.84
N PHE A 84 -10.10 -8.32 16.37
CA PHE A 84 -11.32 -9.12 16.19
C PHE A 84 -12.52 -8.25 15.78
N GLY A 85 -13.52 -8.88 15.16
CA GLY A 85 -14.75 -8.22 14.74
C GLY A 85 -14.47 -7.00 13.86
N ASP A 86 -15.08 -5.88 14.21
CA ASP A 86 -14.97 -4.60 13.48
C ASP A 86 -13.59 -3.92 13.64
N LEU A 87 -12.66 -4.49 14.41
CA LEU A 87 -11.28 -4.01 14.52
C LEU A 87 -10.31 -4.79 13.63
N ALA A 88 -10.73 -5.94 13.11
CA ALA A 88 -9.89 -6.78 12.25
C ALA A 88 -9.72 -6.13 10.88
N TYR A 89 -8.57 -6.37 10.24
CA TYR A 89 -8.36 -5.99 8.86
C TYR A 89 -8.99 -7.01 7.89
N GLU A 90 -9.44 -6.53 6.74
CA GLU A 90 -9.82 -7.32 5.57
C GLU A 90 -8.98 -6.96 4.36
N PHE A 91 -8.48 -7.98 3.67
CA PHE A 91 -7.70 -7.83 2.44
C PHE A 91 -8.50 -7.05 1.39
N LYS A 92 -7.85 -6.07 0.75
CA LYS A 92 -8.45 -5.25 -0.30
C LYS A 92 -7.82 -5.52 -1.66
N ASP A 93 -6.53 -5.23 -1.81
CA ASP A 93 -5.84 -5.36 -3.09
C ASP A 93 -4.33 -5.61 -2.95
N ILE A 94 -3.72 -6.26 -3.94
CA ILE A 94 -2.28 -6.47 -4.04
C ILE A 94 -1.69 -5.33 -4.88
N MET A 95 -0.86 -4.50 -4.26
CA MET A 95 -0.21 -3.36 -4.92
C MET A 95 1.04 -3.78 -5.68
N CYS A 96 1.85 -4.66 -5.11
CA CYS A 96 3.08 -5.15 -5.73
C CYS A 96 3.50 -6.49 -5.13
N CYS A 97 4.13 -7.34 -5.93
CA CYS A 97 4.79 -8.57 -5.45
C CYS A 97 6.06 -8.78 -6.28
N GLN A 98 7.16 -9.10 -5.61
CA GLN A 98 8.48 -9.28 -6.21
C GLN A 98 9.17 -10.48 -5.59
N SER A 99 9.58 -11.43 -6.43
CA SER A 99 10.45 -12.51 -5.98
C SER A 99 11.92 -12.07 -6.04
N ILE A 100 12.62 -12.29 -4.95
CA ILE A 100 14.04 -12.05 -4.82
C ILE A 100 14.70 -13.41 -4.63
N ARG A 101 15.70 -13.69 -5.47
CA ARG A 101 16.61 -14.79 -5.25
C ARG A 101 17.89 -14.24 -4.64
N ASP A 102 18.02 -14.49 -3.35
CA ASP A 102 19.28 -14.44 -2.61
C ASP A 102 19.77 -15.90 -2.45
N SER A 103 20.42 -16.24 -1.32
CA SER A 103 20.68 -17.61 -0.89
C SER A 103 19.43 -18.51 -0.86
N ARG A 104 18.25 -17.90 -0.69
CA ARG A 104 16.92 -18.52 -0.74
C ARG A 104 15.97 -17.67 -1.59
N PHE A 105 14.75 -18.17 -1.81
CA PHE A 105 13.69 -17.43 -2.49
C PHE A 105 12.81 -16.73 -1.48
N TYR A 106 12.63 -15.43 -1.69
CA TYR A 106 11.79 -14.58 -0.89
C TYR A 106 10.82 -13.85 -1.80
N ASP A 107 9.58 -13.71 -1.37
CA ASP A 107 8.58 -12.86 -2.00
C ASP A 107 8.37 -11.64 -1.12
N HIS A 108 8.62 -10.46 -1.68
CA HIS A 108 8.21 -9.18 -1.10
C HIS A 108 6.83 -8.86 -1.65
N ILE A 109 5.89 -8.54 -0.78
CA ILE A 109 4.49 -8.31 -1.15
C ILE A 109 4.01 -7.03 -0.47
N ASN A 110 3.50 -6.12 -1.27
CA ASN A 110 2.74 -4.96 -0.84
C ASN A 110 1.27 -5.19 -1.12
N PHE A 111 0.45 -5.03 -0.11
CA PHE A 111 -0.99 -5.14 -0.23
C PHE A 111 -1.69 -4.11 0.66
N THR A 112 -2.92 -3.79 0.33
CA THR A 112 -3.76 -2.92 1.15
C THR A 112 -4.79 -3.77 1.88
N ALA A 113 -5.07 -3.38 3.12
CA ALA A 113 -6.19 -3.91 3.89
C ALA A 113 -6.93 -2.75 4.55
N LYS A 114 -8.24 -2.89 4.70
CA LYS A 114 -9.11 -1.94 5.39
C LYS A 114 -9.65 -2.55 6.66
N VAL A 115 -10.11 -1.73 7.59
CA VAL A 115 -10.78 -2.23 8.80
C VAL A 115 -12.13 -2.83 8.38
N LYS A 116 -12.50 -3.99 8.92
CA LYS A 116 -13.77 -4.65 8.64
C LYS A 116 -14.94 -3.71 8.94
N GLY A 117 -15.88 -3.64 8.01
CA GLY A 117 -17.05 -2.77 8.14
C GLY A 117 -16.77 -1.29 7.85
N ALA A 118 -15.55 -0.91 7.46
CA ALA A 118 -15.29 0.43 6.94
C ALA A 118 -15.95 0.59 5.57
N ASP A 119 -16.65 1.72 5.38
CA ASP A 119 -17.26 2.06 4.09
C ASP A 119 -16.19 2.13 2.99
N ASP A 120 -16.48 1.55 1.83
CA ASP A 120 -15.60 1.58 0.64
C ASP A 120 -15.33 3.01 0.15
N LEU A 121 -16.16 3.96 0.58
CA LEU A 121 -16.01 5.40 0.38
C LEU A 121 -14.92 6.02 1.26
N ASN A 122 -14.18 5.29 2.08
CA ASN A 122 -13.13 5.84 2.94
C ASN A 122 -11.75 5.22 2.65
N CYS A 123 -11.32 5.25 1.37
CA CYS A 123 -10.00 4.79 0.92
C CYS A 123 -8.83 5.39 1.75
N CYS A 124 -9.06 6.53 2.39
CA CYS A 124 -8.08 7.23 3.23
C CYS A 124 -7.72 6.47 4.51
N THR A 125 -8.45 5.41 4.84
CA THR A 125 -8.19 4.55 6.01
C THR A 125 -7.48 3.24 5.68
N ASP A 126 -7.34 2.91 4.38
CA ASP A 126 -6.63 1.72 3.95
C ASP A 126 -5.19 1.76 4.48
N LYS A 127 -4.77 0.65 5.09
CA LYS A 127 -3.41 0.46 5.54
C LYS A 127 -2.64 -0.29 4.47
N LEU A 128 -1.47 0.24 4.11
CA LEU A 128 -0.50 -0.47 3.29
C LEU A 128 0.28 -1.42 4.19
N PHE A 129 0.41 -2.66 3.77
CA PHE A 129 1.24 -3.67 4.42
C PHE A 129 2.42 -4.03 3.54
N PHE A 130 3.49 -4.45 4.21
CA PHE A 130 4.60 -5.17 3.61
C PHE A 130 4.71 -6.54 4.25
N ALA A 131 4.88 -7.56 3.40
CA ALA A 131 5.24 -8.90 3.81
C ALA A 131 6.50 -9.37 3.09
N GLU A 132 7.39 -10.02 3.83
CA GLU A 132 8.44 -10.87 3.27
C GLU A 132 8.14 -12.32 3.62
N VAL A 133 7.95 -13.14 2.60
CA VAL A 133 7.67 -14.57 2.73
C VAL A 133 8.82 -15.36 2.11
N MET A 134 9.38 -16.30 2.86
CA MET A 134 10.40 -17.20 2.36
C MET A 134 9.76 -18.52 1.93
N TYR A 135 10.04 -18.96 0.71
CA TYR A 135 9.66 -20.30 0.26
C TYR A 135 10.78 -21.30 0.56
N ASN A 136 10.48 -22.29 1.39
CA ASN A 136 11.40 -23.40 1.64
C ASN A 136 11.16 -24.53 0.64
N GLN A 137 12.07 -24.67 -0.32
CA GLN A 137 11.97 -25.70 -1.36
C GLN A 137 12.03 -27.13 -0.82
N SER A 138 12.71 -27.37 0.31
CA SER A 138 12.84 -28.73 0.84
C SER A 138 11.59 -29.22 1.56
N SER A 139 10.85 -28.33 2.22
CA SER A 139 9.60 -28.67 2.92
C SER A 139 8.34 -28.26 2.17
N SER A 140 8.45 -27.50 1.07
CA SER A 140 7.32 -26.89 0.36
C SER A 140 6.46 -25.99 1.25
N GLU A 141 7.04 -25.44 2.32
CA GLU A 141 6.38 -24.53 3.26
C GLU A 141 6.75 -23.07 2.98
N LEU A 142 5.84 -22.17 3.39
CA LEU A 142 6.05 -20.72 3.36
C LEU A 142 6.26 -20.22 4.79
N PHE A 143 7.28 -19.40 4.97
CA PHE A 143 7.61 -18.79 6.25
C PHE A 143 7.42 -17.28 6.16
N VAL A 144 6.58 -16.72 7.02
CA VAL A 144 6.43 -15.26 7.14
C VAL A 144 7.63 -14.74 7.94
N ILE A 145 8.52 -14.03 7.27
CA ILE A 145 9.73 -13.46 7.87
C ILE A 145 9.46 -12.07 8.41
N CYS A 146 8.72 -11.27 7.66
CA CYS A 146 8.29 -9.93 8.04
C CYS A 146 6.85 -9.75 7.61
N LEU A 147 6.03 -9.13 8.46
CA LEU A 147 4.66 -8.74 8.16
C LEU A 147 4.34 -7.52 9.01
N CYS A 148 4.20 -6.37 8.37
CA CYS A 148 4.01 -5.11 9.08
C CYS A 148 3.16 -4.13 8.27
N VAL A 149 2.46 -3.25 9.00
CA VAL A 149 1.87 -2.05 8.40
C VAL A 149 3.00 -1.08 8.06
N LEU A 150 3.03 -0.62 6.82
CA LEU A 150 3.97 0.39 6.38
C LEU A 150 3.51 1.77 6.84
N ASP A 151 4.47 2.52 7.38
CA ASP A 151 4.34 3.95 7.49
C ASP A 151 4.21 4.55 6.07
N PRO A 152 3.31 5.53 5.83
CA PRO A 152 3.18 6.20 4.53
C PRO A 152 4.49 6.75 3.97
N THR A 153 5.48 6.98 4.83
CA THR A 153 6.81 7.53 4.52
C THR A 153 7.92 6.48 4.49
N ALA A 154 7.56 5.20 4.61
CA ALA A 154 8.49 4.09 4.55
C ALA A 154 9.24 4.08 3.20
N ASN A 155 10.55 4.32 3.28
CA ASN A 155 11.48 4.44 2.16
C ASN A 155 12.59 3.38 2.22
N GLY A 156 12.29 2.22 2.80
CA GLY A 156 13.22 1.08 2.83
C GLY A 156 13.73 0.74 1.44
N TYR A 157 14.91 0.12 1.39
CA TYR A 157 15.59 -0.16 0.13
C TYR A 157 16.05 -1.60 0.03
N CYS A 158 15.56 -2.31 -0.98
CA CYS A 158 16.01 -3.64 -1.36
C CYS A 158 16.66 -3.59 -2.75
N TYR A 159 17.91 -4.06 -2.82
CA TYR A 159 18.65 -4.18 -4.09
C TYR A 159 17.96 -5.12 -5.09
N GLY A 160 17.25 -6.14 -4.61
CA GLY A 160 16.54 -7.11 -5.45
C GLY A 160 15.34 -6.47 -6.16
N CYS A 161 14.47 -5.81 -5.41
CA CYS A 161 13.32 -5.09 -5.97
C CYS A 161 13.75 -3.93 -6.88
N HIS A 162 14.82 -3.21 -6.50
CA HIS A 162 15.36 -2.14 -7.32
C HIS A 162 15.90 -2.64 -8.66
N ARG A 163 16.69 -3.73 -8.67
CA ARG A 163 17.21 -4.35 -9.90
C ARG A 163 16.12 -4.89 -10.82
N ASN A 164 14.98 -5.30 -10.26
CA ASN A 164 13.81 -5.73 -11.04
C ASN A 164 13.05 -4.57 -11.72
N GLY A 165 13.50 -3.32 -11.54
CA GLY A 165 12.82 -2.16 -12.12
C GLY A 165 11.40 -1.99 -11.57
N SER A 166 11.20 -2.31 -10.29
CA SER A 166 9.91 -2.17 -9.61
C SER A 166 9.96 -0.99 -8.64
N PRO A 167 9.89 0.27 -9.14
CA PRO A 167 10.00 1.46 -8.30
C PRO A 167 8.87 1.55 -7.28
N ASP A 168 7.72 0.94 -7.55
CA ASP A 168 6.51 1.07 -6.74
C ASP A 168 6.48 0.17 -5.50
N MET A 169 7.43 -0.75 -5.36
CA MET A 169 7.58 -1.57 -4.16
C MET A 169 8.06 -0.71 -2.98
N LYS A 170 7.17 -0.47 -2.01
CA LYS A 170 7.46 0.20 -0.73
C LYS A 170 7.96 -0.81 0.28
N GLN A 171 8.94 -0.44 1.11
CA GLN A 171 9.59 -1.32 2.07
C GLN A 171 9.71 -0.65 3.42
N PRO A 172 9.63 -1.41 4.54
CA PRO A 172 9.82 -0.85 5.87
C PRO A 172 11.29 -0.47 6.07
N SER A 173 11.54 0.31 7.12
CA SER A 173 12.90 0.44 7.68
C SER A 173 13.47 -0.96 8.04
N PRO A 174 14.80 -1.14 8.14
CA PRO A 174 15.44 -2.46 8.21
C PRO A 174 14.78 -3.43 9.21
N GLY A 175 14.55 -4.68 8.80
CA GLY A 175 13.83 -5.68 9.60
C GLY A 175 13.37 -6.94 8.83
N TYR A 176 13.33 -6.87 7.49
CA TYR A 176 13.23 -8.03 6.61
C TYR A 176 14.62 -8.62 6.31
N MET A 177 14.74 -9.82 5.73
CA MET A 177 16.01 -10.53 5.54
C MET A 177 16.60 -10.42 4.13
N ALA A 178 15.79 -10.37 3.08
CA ALA A 178 16.28 -10.52 1.70
C ALA A 178 16.57 -9.19 1.00
N GLY A 179 17.69 -9.16 0.28
CA GLY A 179 18.00 -8.06 -0.64
C GLY A 179 18.62 -6.82 0.00
N HIS A 180 19.22 -6.98 1.18
CA HIS A 180 20.15 -6.00 1.78
C HIS A 180 21.53 -5.98 1.12
N THR A 181 21.87 -7.01 0.32
CA THR A 181 23.14 -7.06 -0.40
C THR A 181 22.96 -6.73 -1.86
N SER A 182 23.93 -6.03 -2.45
CA SER A 182 23.90 -5.68 -3.88
C SER A 182 23.99 -6.89 -4.81
N ASN A 183 24.36 -8.07 -4.29
CA ASN A 183 24.61 -9.29 -5.07
C ASN A 183 23.35 -10.12 -5.32
N VAL A 184 22.20 -9.70 -4.78
CA VAL A 184 20.94 -10.41 -5.01
C VAL A 184 20.46 -10.25 -6.45
N SER A 185 19.88 -11.32 -6.98
CA SER A 185 19.17 -11.29 -8.24
C SER A 185 17.68 -11.14 -7.98
N GLY A 186 17.09 -10.04 -8.44
CA GLY A 186 15.64 -9.98 -8.54
C GLY A 186 15.16 -10.91 -9.66
N ARG A 187 14.01 -11.58 -9.44
CA ARG A 187 13.23 -12.19 -10.52
C ARG A 187 11.78 -11.80 -10.36
N SER A 188 11.24 -11.00 -11.27
CA SER A 188 9.80 -10.73 -11.24
C SER A 188 9.05 -12.03 -11.55
N LYS A 189 8.34 -12.60 -10.55
CA LYS A 189 7.35 -13.68 -10.76
C LYS A 189 5.92 -13.16 -10.76
N ILE A 190 5.71 -11.86 -10.92
CA ILE A 190 4.46 -11.41 -11.49
C ILE A 190 4.63 -11.57 -13.00
N ASN A 191 4.05 -12.66 -13.53
CA ASN A 191 3.51 -12.65 -14.89
C ASN A 191 2.98 -11.25 -15.13
N ARG A 192 3.43 -10.55 -16.18
CA ARG A 192 2.86 -9.28 -16.60
C ARG A 192 1.36 -9.46 -16.93
N GLY A 193 0.51 -9.74 -15.95
CA GLY A 193 -0.78 -9.07 -15.87
C GLY A 193 -0.37 -7.62 -15.95
N LYS A 194 -0.73 -6.98 -17.05
CA LYS A 194 -0.38 -5.59 -17.28
C LYS A 194 -0.69 -4.88 -15.97
N PHE A 195 0.33 -4.34 -15.30
CA PHE A 195 0.05 -3.19 -14.44
C PHE A 195 -0.61 -2.18 -15.37
N ASP A 196 -1.59 -1.41 -14.89
CA ASP A 196 -2.16 -0.34 -15.72
C ASP A 196 -0.99 0.42 -16.33
N ASP A 197 -0.83 0.29 -17.66
CA ASP A 197 0.36 0.76 -18.35
C ASP A 197 0.47 2.27 -18.06
N GLU A 198 1.69 2.77 -17.92
CA GLU A 198 1.97 4.17 -17.58
C GLU A 198 1.15 5.12 -18.46
N ASP A 199 0.49 6.07 -17.79
CA ASP A 199 -0.11 7.27 -18.38
C ASP A 199 -1.20 7.06 -19.44
N ASN A 200 -2.07 6.06 -19.29
CA ASN A 200 -3.39 6.18 -19.92
C ASN A 200 -4.19 7.29 -19.22
N GLU A 201 -4.03 8.53 -19.71
CA GLU A 201 -4.72 9.72 -19.21
C GLU A 201 -6.25 9.51 -19.17
N ASP A 202 -6.82 8.80 -20.14
CA ASP A 202 -8.26 8.53 -20.18
C ASP A 202 -8.72 7.63 -19.03
N GLU A 203 -7.90 6.65 -18.65
CA GLU A 203 -8.19 5.76 -17.52
C GLU A 203 -7.97 6.45 -16.18
N LEU A 204 -6.92 7.27 -16.07
CA LEU A 204 -6.68 8.10 -14.90
C LEU A 204 -7.82 9.10 -14.70
N GLU A 205 -8.29 9.75 -15.77
CA GLU A 205 -9.42 10.68 -15.72
C GLU A 205 -10.71 9.94 -15.37
N ALA A 206 -10.95 8.74 -15.91
CA ALA A 206 -12.08 7.91 -15.51
C ALA A 206 -12.01 7.49 -14.03
N GLN A 207 -10.83 7.16 -13.53
CA GLN A 207 -10.61 6.82 -12.12
C GLN A 207 -10.79 8.05 -11.21
N ASN A 208 -10.26 9.21 -11.60
CA ASN A 208 -10.49 10.50 -10.95
C ASN A 208 -11.98 10.83 -10.89
N ALA A 209 -12.69 10.75 -12.01
CA ALA A 209 -14.12 11.02 -12.09
C ALA A 209 -14.93 10.08 -11.18
N ARG A 210 -14.59 8.79 -11.16
CA ARG A 210 -15.21 7.82 -10.25
C ARG A 210 -14.95 8.15 -8.79
N LEU A 211 -13.71 8.46 -8.42
CA LEU A 211 -13.35 8.81 -7.04
C LEU A 211 -14.03 10.13 -6.62
N ARG A 212 -13.99 11.16 -7.46
CA ARG A 212 -14.69 12.44 -7.22
C ARG A 212 -16.20 12.23 -7.08
N TRP A 213 -16.81 11.36 -7.89
CA TRP A 213 -18.22 10.98 -7.74
C TRP A 213 -18.48 10.27 -6.41
N MET A 214 -17.62 9.32 -6.03
CA MET A 214 -17.75 8.62 -4.74
C MET A 214 -17.64 9.60 -3.56
N PHE A 215 -16.55 10.38 -3.48
CA PHE A 215 -16.31 11.28 -2.35
C PHE A 215 -17.17 12.55 -2.37
N GLY A 216 -17.61 13.01 -3.55
CA GLY A 216 -18.43 14.21 -3.73
C GLY A 216 -19.94 13.94 -3.77
N GLY A 217 -20.39 12.71 -4.07
CA GLY A 217 -21.80 12.36 -4.26
C GLY A 217 -22.65 12.34 -2.98
N SER A 218 -22.05 12.47 -1.80
CA SER A 218 -22.79 12.49 -0.52
C SER A 218 -23.64 13.75 -0.30
N SER A 219 -23.50 14.80 -1.12
CA SER A 219 -24.34 16.01 -1.03
C SER A 219 -25.67 15.90 -1.77
N GLU A 220 -25.78 15.11 -2.85
CA GLU A 220 -27.03 15.03 -3.64
C GLU A 220 -28.02 13.97 -3.12
N LEU A 221 -27.53 12.93 -2.43
CA LEU A 221 -28.40 11.91 -1.82
C LEU A 221 -29.13 12.39 -0.56
N LYS A 222 -28.79 13.56 -0.01
CA LYS A 222 -29.53 14.19 1.09
C LYS A 222 -30.80 14.92 0.67
N GLN A 223 -31.07 15.08 -0.64
CA GLN A 223 -32.30 15.71 -1.13
C GLN A 223 -33.38 14.72 -1.60
N ILE A 224 -33.14 13.40 -1.55
CA ILE A 224 -34.10 12.40 -2.06
C ILE A 224 -34.86 11.69 -0.92
N ARG A 225 -34.70 12.13 0.33
CA ARG A 225 -35.42 11.54 1.47
C ARG A 225 -36.12 12.58 2.32
N ASP A 226 -37.09 13.27 1.72
CA ASP A 226 -38.27 13.78 2.41
C ASP A 226 -39.45 13.94 1.43
N PRO A 227 -40.35 12.95 1.32
CA PRO A 227 -41.70 13.19 0.85
C PRO A 227 -42.66 12.90 2.00
N HIS A 228 -42.80 13.82 2.95
CA HIS A 228 -43.95 13.79 3.86
C HIS A 228 -44.22 15.17 4.48
N GLU A 229 -44.68 16.13 3.67
CA GLU A 229 -45.62 17.16 4.14
C GLU A 229 -46.47 17.65 2.96
N ALA A 230 -47.63 17.01 2.78
CA ALA A 230 -48.79 17.63 2.16
C ALA A 230 -50.06 16.89 2.63
N GLU A 231 -50.91 17.65 3.32
CA GLU A 231 -52.34 17.42 3.58
C GLU A 231 -52.73 16.57 4.80
N GLY A 232 -52.96 17.30 5.89
CA GLY A 232 -53.89 17.03 6.99
C GLY A 232 -54.37 18.35 7.56
#